data_AF-A0A7S4KCM3-F1
#
_entry.id   AF-A0A7S4KCM3-F1
#
_cell.length_a   1.000
_cell.length_b   1.000
_cell.length_c   1.000
_cell.angle_alpha   90.00
_cell.angle_beta   90.00
_cell.angle_gamma   90.00
#
_symmetry.space_group_name_H-M   'P 1'
#
loop_
_entity.id
_entity.type
_entity.pdbx_description
1 polymer ?
#
loop_
_entity_poly.entity_id
_entity_poly.type
_entity_poly.pdbx_seq_one_letter_code
_entity_poly.pdbx_strand_id
1 'polypeptide(L)'
;MFGESLDVDPASASRSELRVVTFDLDNTLWKTGAVISAANNALSSFLEERGVATPVRTEVVMGDLFKKDKARYCPLMEEKEEIVGANVDDDGVDNVGKSNVYIQSGAHKPVLLTQLRKDAVAEILVRHNNYNRSDAADFAEEAFDVWTTARHDAIPHHLAPSGVLDVFKRIRSLRTSTGEPPVVGAITDGNSDPRTVPDLGEYFDFVVNSEGVGVAKPDRRVYYAAVKEAASNPSVADLFASVLDAEGNVNEDAVEDALGPWWCHVGDDFIKDCVAAKELKMRSVWCRELVLPSKEEAAEKGKSSKAKRDVADLVKELAEMKVIEMSIGAEDFVADSIHREFSDAILDRFDDLGDTLSKWHEEGLRGAAAASNEGLDVVSKEVSAKEVEAAIADVLEVIMPDGLHDTSAVTNAAVGAAQPPAQEEPKEQKRDTKFCMNCGAKLPVEAKFCSACGEKQPAFNQ
;
A
#
# COMPACT_ATOMS: atom_id res chain seq x y z
N MET A 1 -44.18 12.55 0.48
CA MET A 1 -43.38 12.89 -0.72
C MET A 1 -42.04 12.20 -0.57
N PHE A 2 -41.49 11.71 -1.67
CA PHE A 2 -40.10 11.28 -1.89
C PHE A 2 -39.21 11.13 -0.65
N GLY A 3 -38.95 9.89 -0.26
CA GLY A 3 -37.56 9.50 0.00
C GLY A 3 -36.96 9.11 -1.35
N GLU A 4 -35.75 9.56 -1.63
CA GLU A 4 -34.99 9.14 -2.81
C GLU A 4 -34.01 8.04 -2.38
N SER A 5 -33.93 6.97 -3.16
CA SER A 5 -32.93 5.93 -3.01
C SER A 5 -31.58 6.47 -3.46
N LEU A 6 -30.54 6.22 -2.67
CA LEU A 6 -29.16 6.30 -3.14
C LEU A 6 -28.87 5.04 -3.97
N ASP A 7 -29.46 4.99 -5.17
CA ASP A 7 -29.19 3.97 -6.17
C ASP A 7 -27.79 4.21 -6.76
N VAL A 8 -26.78 3.68 -6.07
CA VAL A 8 -25.40 3.64 -6.56
C VAL A 8 -25.36 2.64 -7.73
N ASP A 9 -25.47 3.15 -8.95
CA ASP A 9 -25.42 2.34 -10.16
C ASP A 9 -24.06 1.63 -10.29
N PRO A 10 -24.00 0.28 -10.22
CA PRO A 10 -22.76 -0.46 -10.34
C PRO A 10 -22.14 -0.42 -11.76
N ALA A 11 -22.84 0.13 -12.76
CA ALA A 11 -22.26 0.42 -14.08
C ALA A 11 -21.54 1.77 -14.15
N SER A 12 -21.72 2.67 -13.17
CA SER A 12 -21.21 4.04 -13.20
C SER A 12 -19.73 4.21 -12.84
N ALA A 13 -19.01 3.12 -12.52
CA ALA A 13 -17.56 3.11 -12.34
C ALA A 13 -16.85 3.38 -13.68
N SER A 14 -16.70 4.67 -14.01
CA SER A 14 -16.31 5.16 -15.32
C SER A 14 -14.91 4.66 -15.71
N ARG A 15 -14.88 3.69 -16.63
CA ARG A 15 -13.65 3.11 -17.16
C ARG A 15 -12.90 4.20 -17.93
N SER A 16 -11.96 4.85 -17.25
CA SER A 16 -10.97 5.71 -17.88
C SER A 16 -9.78 4.87 -18.35
N GLU A 17 -9.04 5.40 -19.32
CA GLU A 17 -7.78 4.81 -19.78
C GLU A 17 -6.69 4.91 -18.69
N LEU A 18 -5.66 4.08 -18.81
CA LEU A 18 -4.49 4.15 -17.95
C LEU A 18 -3.62 5.34 -18.37
N ARG A 19 -3.51 6.37 -17.52
CA ARG A 19 -2.71 7.60 -17.77
C ARG A 19 -1.44 7.65 -16.94
N VAL A 20 -1.45 7.14 -15.71
CA VAL A 20 -0.28 7.09 -14.81
C VAL A 20 -0.16 5.71 -14.15
N VAL A 21 1.06 5.20 -14.02
CA VAL A 21 1.38 3.98 -13.28
C VAL A 21 2.49 4.29 -12.26
N THR A 22 2.25 4.05 -10.98
CA THR A 22 3.29 4.17 -9.93
C THR A 22 3.61 2.84 -9.27
N PHE A 23 4.88 2.63 -8.99
CA PHE A 23 5.40 1.39 -8.40
C PHE A 23 5.96 1.63 -7.00
N ASP A 24 5.71 0.73 -6.04
CA ASP A 24 6.75 0.44 -5.04
C ASP A 24 7.90 -0.33 -5.72
N LEU A 25 9.05 -0.38 -5.06
CA LEU A 25 10.30 -0.91 -5.59
C LEU A 25 10.76 -2.15 -4.83
N ASP A 26 10.61 -2.14 -3.50
CA ASP A 26 11.39 -2.96 -2.59
C ASP A 26 10.61 -4.20 -2.15
N ASN A 27 10.86 -5.31 -2.87
CA ASN A 27 10.08 -6.56 -2.95
C ASN A 27 8.85 -6.50 -3.88
N THR A 28 8.64 -5.37 -4.57
CA THR A 28 7.75 -5.28 -5.73
C THR A 28 8.51 -5.52 -7.05
N LEU A 29 9.61 -4.80 -7.30
CA LEU A 29 10.40 -4.93 -8.53
C LEU A 29 11.62 -5.84 -8.37
N TRP A 30 12.23 -5.88 -7.19
CA TRP A 30 13.42 -6.68 -6.89
C TRP A 30 13.41 -7.24 -5.47
N LYS A 31 14.10 -8.36 -5.25
CA LYS A 31 14.22 -8.98 -3.93
C LYS A 31 15.21 -8.20 -3.05
N THR A 32 14.71 -7.18 -2.35
CA THR A 32 15.51 -6.25 -1.53
C THR A 32 16.45 -6.96 -0.56
N GLY A 33 16.02 -8.06 0.06
CA GLY A 33 16.89 -8.84 0.95
C GLY A 33 18.18 -9.36 0.29
N ALA A 34 18.12 -9.75 -0.98
CA ALA A 34 19.27 -10.20 -1.77
C ALA A 34 20.14 -9.00 -2.21
N VAL A 35 19.52 -7.96 -2.76
CA VAL A 35 20.17 -6.70 -3.18
C VAL A 35 20.96 -6.06 -2.04
N ILE A 36 20.35 -5.91 -0.86
CA ILE A 36 20.98 -5.33 0.32
C ILE A 36 22.09 -6.24 0.86
N SER A 37 21.93 -7.57 0.75
CA SER A 37 22.98 -8.53 1.15
C SER A 37 24.21 -8.45 0.22
N ALA A 38 24.02 -8.29 -1.09
CA ALA A 38 25.11 -8.06 -2.04
C ALA A 38 25.85 -6.74 -1.74
N ALA A 39 25.13 -5.64 -1.56
CA ALA A 39 25.68 -4.35 -1.19
C ALA A 39 26.43 -4.38 0.16
N ASN A 40 25.85 -5.00 1.19
CA ASN A 40 26.50 -5.15 2.50
C ASN A 40 27.77 -6.03 2.42
N ASN A 41 27.85 -6.97 1.46
CA ASN A 41 29.06 -7.77 1.25
C ASN A 41 30.15 -6.97 0.53
N ALA A 42 29.83 -6.21 -0.50
CA ALA A 42 30.78 -5.31 -1.16
C ALA A 42 31.37 -4.27 -0.19
N LEU A 43 30.53 -3.69 0.68
CA LEU A 43 30.97 -2.82 1.77
C LEU A 43 31.90 -3.55 2.76
N SER A 44 31.61 -4.81 3.10
CA SER A 44 32.48 -5.60 3.98
C SER A 44 33.86 -5.84 3.36
N SER A 45 33.92 -6.17 2.06
CA SER A 45 35.18 -6.35 1.34
C SER A 45 35.97 -5.04 1.22
N PHE A 46 35.31 -3.92 0.91
CA PHE A 46 35.95 -2.60 0.87
C PHE A 46 36.58 -2.21 2.21
N LEU A 47 35.89 -2.48 3.32
CA LEU A 47 36.41 -2.24 4.66
C LEU A 47 37.63 -3.13 4.94
N GLU A 48 37.57 -4.43 4.60
CA GLU A 48 38.69 -5.36 4.74
C GLU A 48 39.91 -4.97 3.89
N GLU A 49 39.72 -4.59 2.63
CA GLU A 49 40.77 -4.13 1.70
C GLU A 49 41.46 -2.84 2.17
N ARG A 50 40.71 -1.96 2.86
CA ARG A 50 41.26 -0.75 3.51
C ARG A 50 41.87 -1.02 4.90
N GLY A 51 41.91 -2.29 5.34
CA GLY A 51 42.49 -2.69 6.62
C GLY A 51 41.64 -2.34 7.84
N VAL A 52 40.34 -2.07 7.65
CA VAL A 52 39.42 -1.71 8.73
C VAL A 52 38.99 -2.97 9.49
N ALA A 53 39.32 -3.01 10.78
CA ALA A 53 38.84 -4.04 11.69
C ALA A 53 37.32 -3.87 11.94
N THR A 54 36.54 -4.79 11.38
CA THR A 54 35.07 -4.89 11.54
C THR A 54 34.71 -6.09 12.44
N PRO A 55 34.77 -5.98 13.78
CA PRO A 55 34.46 -7.12 14.67
C PRO A 55 32.98 -7.52 14.67
N VAL A 56 32.12 -6.66 14.12
CA VAL A 56 30.68 -6.84 13.94
C VAL A 56 30.33 -6.24 12.57
N ARG A 57 29.41 -6.88 11.82
CA ARG A 57 28.95 -6.39 10.51
C ARG A 57 28.16 -5.08 10.62
N THR A 58 28.31 -4.19 9.64
CA THR A 58 27.75 -2.83 9.65
C THR A 58 26.23 -2.80 9.89
N GLU A 59 25.48 -3.69 9.26
CA GLU A 59 24.02 -3.78 9.41
C GLU A 59 23.56 -4.15 10.84
N VAL A 60 24.39 -4.85 11.62
CA VAL A 60 24.12 -5.12 13.04
C VAL A 60 24.35 -3.85 13.87
N VAL A 61 25.41 -3.10 13.56
CA VAL A 61 25.68 -1.80 14.19
C VAL A 61 24.59 -0.77 13.86
N MET A 62 24.08 -0.75 12.62
CA MET A 62 22.87 0.00 12.25
C MET A 62 21.68 -0.37 13.14
N GLY A 63 21.41 -1.67 13.31
CA GLY A 63 20.34 -2.15 14.17
C GLY A 63 20.46 -1.68 15.62
N ASP A 64 21.68 -1.65 16.19
CA ASP A 64 21.91 -1.21 17.57
C ASP A 64 21.89 0.33 17.72
N LEU A 65 22.38 1.08 16.73
CA LEU A 65 22.22 2.54 16.69
C LEU A 65 20.74 2.95 16.62
N PHE A 66 19.95 2.27 15.79
CA PHE A 66 18.52 2.54 15.65
C PHE A 66 17.72 2.23 16.92
N LYS A 67 18.05 1.15 17.64
CA LYS A 67 17.46 0.84 18.96
C LYS A 67 17.85 1.89 20.02
N LYS A 68 19.09 2.38 19.97
CA LYS A 68 19.65 3.34 20.94
C LYS A 68 19.06 4.74 20.80
N ASP A 69 18.83 5.19 19.57
CA ASP A 69 18.34 6.54 19.27
C ASP A 69 17.42 6.52 18.04
N LYS A 70 16.20 5.99 18.22
CA LYS A 70 15.19 5.97 17.15
C LYS A 70 14.77 7.39 16.71
N ALA A 71 14.92 8.40 17.56
CA ALA A 71 14.54 9.78 17.22
C ALA A 71 15.46 10.39 16.15
N ARG A 72 16.78 10.15 16.25
CA ARG A 72 17.78 10.58 15.24
C ARG A 72 17.51 10.03 13.84
N TYR A 73 17.01 8.80 13.72
CA TYR A 73 16.83 8.10 12.43
C TYR A 73 15.38 8.03 11.95
N CYS A 74 14.43 8.38 12.81
CA CYS A 74 13.02 8.64 12.47
C CYS A 74 12.60 9.99 13.08
N PRO A 75 13.16 11.11 12.59
CA PRO A 75 12.69 12.43 12.99
C PRO A 75 11.21 12.59 12.60
N LEU A 76 10.49 13.44 13.33
CA LEU A 76 9.37 14.15 12.68
C LEU A 76 10.01 15.29 11.90
N MET A 77 9.49 15.59 10.70
CA MET A 77 9.60 16.96 10.22
C MET A 77 8.68 17.80 11.09
N GLU A 78 9.24 18.40 12.14
CA GLU A 78 8.61 19.50 12.83
C GLU A 78 8.40 20.65 11.84
N GLU A 79 7.25 21.31 11.92
CA GLU A 79 6.82 22.33 10.97
C GLU A 79 7.88 23.43 10.85
N LYS A 80 8.36 23.69 9.62
CA LYS A 80 9.03 24.96 9.35
C LYS A 80 7.96 26.05 9.47
N GLU A 81 7.94 26.78 10.59
CA GLU A 81 7.29 28.09 10.68
C GLU A 81 7.99 29.05 9.71
N GLU A 82 7.65 28.96 8.43
CA GLU A 82 8.10 29.92 7.43
C GLU A 82 7.29 31.20 7.61
N ILE A 83 7.90 32.16 8.33
CA ILE A 83 7.29 33.45 8.64
C ILE A 83 7.17 34.26 7.35
N VAL A 84 6.06 34.05 6.62
CA VAL A 84 5.68 34.86 5.47
C VAL A 84 5.65 36.33 5.91
N GLY A 85 6.37 37.18 5.18
CA GLY A 85 6.71 38.53 5.62
C GLY A 85 5.48 39.38 5.95
N ALA A 86 5.57 40.18 7.02
CA ALA A 86 4.51 41.09 7.43
C ALA A 86 4.25 42.14 6.35
N ASN A 87 3.13 42.01 5.63
CA ASN A 87 2.56 43.12 4.88
C ASN A 87 2.03 44.15 5.88
N VAL A 88 2.56 45.37 5.82
CA VAL A 88 2.17 46.48 6.71
C VAL A 88 1.06 47.28 6.01
N ASP A 89 -0.19 46.95 6.34
CA ASP A 89 -1.34 47.77 5.95
C ASP A 89 -1.42 49.05 6.83
N ASP A 90 -1.84 50.16 6.23
CA ASP A 90 -1.72 51.53 6.76
C ASP A 90 -2.55 51.80 8.04
N ASP A 91 -3.50 50.91 8.38
CA ASP A 91 -4.43 51.04 9.51
C ASP A 91 -3.92 50.45 10.85
N GLY A 92 -2.69 49.92 10.90
CA GLY A 92 -1.98 49.67 12.17
C GLY A 92 -2.57 48.58 13.09
N VAL A 93 -3.10 47.50 12.51
CA VAL A 93 -3.60 46.32 13.24
C VAL A 93 -2.82 45.08 12.81
N ASP A 94 -2.06 44.49 13.75
CA ASP A 94 -1.23 43.29 13.53
C ASP A 94 -2.07 42.01 13.33
N ASN A 95 -2.71 41.87 12.17
CA ASN A 95 -3.41 40.65 11.77
C ASN A 95 -2.41 39.56 11.34
N VAL A 96 -1.78 38.90 12.33
CA VAL A 96 -0.92 37.73 12.11
C VAL A 96 -1.76 36.54 11.65
N GLY A 97 -1.96 36.42 10.34
CA GLY A 97 -2.70 35.34 9.68
C GLY A 97 -1.99 33.99 9.79
N LYS A 98 -2.16 33.31 10.93
CA LYS A 98 -1.62 31.95 11.14
C LYS A 98 -2.45 30.90 10.42
N SER A 99 -1.99 30.45 9.26
CA SER A 99 -2.46 29.24 8.59
C SER A 99 -1.91 27.99 9.28
N ASN A 100 -2.58 27.52 10.33
CA ASN A 100 -2.21 26.28 11.03
C ASN A 100 -2.48 25.05 10.13
N VAL A 101 -1.46 24.55 9.44
CA VAL A 101 -1.51 23.25 8.76
C VAL A 101 -1.18 22.14 9.76
N TYR A 102 -2.19 21.68 10.50
CA TYR A 102 -2.02 20.67 11.54
C TYR A 102 -1.53 19.32 10.98
N ILE A 103 -0.27 18.97 11.23
CA ILE A 103 0.18 17.57 11.03
C ILE A 103 -0.54 16.68 12.04
N GLN A 104 -1.48 15.86 11.56
CA GLN A 104 -2.25 14.96 12.42
C GLN A 104 -1.36 13.92 13.12
N SER A 105 -1.76 13.54 14.33
CA SER A 105 -1.09 12.53 15.17
C SER A 105 -1.30 11.11 14.64
N GLY A 106 -0.66 10.80 13.51
CA GLY A 106 -0.68 9.49 12.85
C GLY A 106 0.45 9.28 11.83
N ALA A 107 1.28 10.29 11.56
CA ALA A 107 2.30 10.27 10.51
C ALA A 107 3.27 9.08 10.60
N HIS A 108 3.30 8.26 9.55
CA HIS A 108 4.25 7.16 9.42
C HIS A 108 5.65 7.75 9.11
N LYS A 109 6.55 7.66 10.09
CA LYS A 109 7.87 8.28 9.99
C LYS A 109 8.78 7.55 8.98
N PRO A 110 9.57 8.26 8.16
CA PRO A 110 10.58 7.65 7.32
C PRO A 110 11.72 7.11 8.18
N VAL A 111 12.56 6.27 7.59
CA VAL A 111 13.83 5.83 8.19
C VAL A 111 14.97 6.43 7.39
N LEU A 112 15.83 7.21 8.04
CA LEU A 112 17.03 7.80 7.41
C LEU A 112 18.11 6.73 7.18
N LEU A 113 17.83 5.78 6.28
CA LEU A 113 18.68 4.62 5.98
C LEU A 113 20.08 5.02 5.48
N THR A 114 20.15 6.17 4.81
CA THR A 114 21.38 6.83 4.36
C THR A 114 22.25 7.21 5.57
N GLN A 115 21.71 8.05 6.47
CA GLN A 115 22.40 8.52 7.67
C GLN A 115 22.77 7.37 8.63
N LEU A 116 21.84 6.43 8.85
CA LEU A 116 22.04 5.29 9.75
C LEU A 116 23.21 4.40 9.34
N ARG A 117 23.43 4.21 8.03
CA ARG A 117 24.54 3.41 7.51
C ARG A 117 25.88 4.14 7.62
N LYS A 118 25.91 5.44 7.33
CA LYS A 118 27.11 6.29 7.51
C LYS A 118 27.52 6.37 8.98
N ASP A 119 26.56 6.60 9.89
CA ASP A 119 26.80 6.57 11.34
C ASP A 119 27.31 5.20 11.83
N ALA A 120 26.84 4.09 11.26
CA ALA A 120 27.31 2.75 11.62
C ALA A 120 28.76 2.49 11.19
N VAL A 121 29.16 2.91 9.99
CA VAL A 121 30.56 2.83 9.52
C VAL A 121 31.45 3.74 10.38
N ALA A 122 31.04 4.98 10.62
CA ALA A 122 31.80 5.94 11.44
C ALA A 122 32.00 5.43 12.89
N GLU A 123 30.98 4.81 13.50
CA GLU A 123 31.09 4.26 14.86
C GLU A 123 32.04 3.03 14.91
N ILE A 124 32.11 2.20 13.85
CA ILE A 124 33.12 1.13 13.73
C ILE A 124 34.54 1.71 13.63
N LEU A 125 34.72 2.75 12.80
CA LEU A 125 36.02 3.40 12.60
C LEU A 125 36.53 4.05 13.90
N VAL A 126 35.68 4.79 14.62
CA VAL A 126 36.03 5.44 15.88
C VAL A 126 36.28 4.42 17.00
N ARG A 127 35.46 3.37 17.14
CA ARG A 127 35.58 2.40 18.25
C ARG A 127 36.69 1.36 18.08
N HIS A 128 36.98 0.94 16.85
CA HIS A 128 37.82 -0.24 16.60
C HIS A 128 39.08 0.06 15.77
N ASN A 129 39.17 1.24 15.15
CA ASN A 129 40.24 1.58 14.21
C ASN A 129 41.00 2.88 14.58
N ASN A 130 40.67 3.50 15.72
CA ASN A 130 41.28 4.73 16.23
C ASN A 130 41.14 5.97 15.32
N TYR A 131 40.16 5.98 14.41
CA TYR A 131 39.86 7.17 13.60
C TYR A 131 39.33 8.30 14.49
N ASN A 132 39.66 9.55 14.15
CA ASN A 132 38.96 10.70 14.72
C ASN A 132 37.60 10.91 14.04
N ARG A 133 36.72 11.74 14.62
CA ARG A 133 35.34 11.89 14.13
C ARG A 133 35.19 12.53 12.75
N SER A 134 36.16 13.33 12.28
CA SER A 134 36.16 13.87 10.92
C SER A 134 36.52 12.77 9.93
N ASP A 135 37.72 12.20 10.05
CA ASP A 135 38.22 11.13 9.18
C ASP A 135 37.25 9.93 9.10
N ALA A 136 36.56 9.62 10.20
CA ALA A 136 35.54 8.56 10.25
C ALA A 136 34.25 8.90 9.50
N ALA A 137 33.87 10.18 9.40
CA ALA A 137 32.74 10.64 8.59
C ALA A 137 33.13 10.73 7.11
N ASP A 138 34.29 11.30 6.81
CA ASP A 138 34.82 11.42 5.44
C ASP A 138 35.01 10.03 4.78
N PHE A 139 35.53 9.05 5.53
CA PHE A 139 35.62 7.65 5.08
C PHE A 139 34.25 6.97 5.01
N ALA A 140 33.31 7.28 5.92
CA ALA A 140 31.97 6.71 5.87
C ALA A 140 31.16 7.16 4.64
N GLU A 141 31.48 8.33 4.06
CA GLU A 141 30.98 8.76 2.76
C GLU A 141 31.51 7.86 1.63
N GLU A 142 32.84 7.71 1.50
CA GLU A 142 33.47 6.84 0.50
C GLU A 142 32.96 5.39 0.58
N ALA A 143 32.82 4.86 1.80
CA ALA A 143 32.28 3.53 2.04
C ALA A 143 30.78 3.40 1.67
N PHE A 144 30.00 4.47 1.87
CA PHE A 144 28.58 4.50 1.49
C PHE A 144 28.38 4.59 -0.03
N ASP A 145 29.25 5.29 -0.76
CA ASP A 145 29.23 5.34 -2.22
C ASP A 145 29.51 3.96 -2.84
N VAL A 146 30.51 3.23 -2.29
CA VAL A 146 30.80 1.85 -2.69
C VAL A 146 29.62 0.92 -2.40
N TRP A 147 28.98 1.05 -1.22
CA TRP A 147 27.76 0.32 -0.90
C TRP A 147 26.61 0.63 -1.86
N THR A 148 26.46 1.91 -2.26
CA THR A 148 25.37 2.38 -3.13
C THR A 148 25.54 1.90 -4.58
N THR A 149 26.77 1.97 -5.11
CA THR A 149 27.10 1.40 -6.43
C THR A 149 26.82 -0.10 -6.45
N ALA A 150 27.36 -0.84 -5.46
CA ALA A 150 27.13 -2.28 -5.37
C ALA A 150 25.66 -2.67 -5.14
N ARG A 151 24.84 -1.80 -4.56
CA ARG A 151 23.38 -1.96 -4.49
C ARG A 151 22.75 -1.86 -5.88
N HIS A 152 23.08 -0.83 -6.66
CA HIS A 152 22.51 -0.62 -7.99
C HIS A 152 22.93 -1.72 -8.96
N ASP A 153 24.21 -2.14 -8.93
CA ASP A 153 24.73 -3.25 -9.73
C ASP A 153 24.04 -4.59 -9.40
N ALA A 154 23.59 -4.79 -8.16
CA ALA A 154 22.91 -6.00 -7.73
C ALA A 154 21.41 -6.07 -8.13
N ILE A 155 20.75 -4.95 -8.43
CA ILE A 155 19.32 -4.94 -8.74
C ILE A 155 18.97 -5.72 -10.01
N PRO A 156 19.64 -5.53 -11.17
CA PRO A 156 19.36 -6.31 -12.39
C PRO A 156 19.46 -7.83 -12.22
N HIS A 157 20.27 -8.30 -11.26
CA HIS A 157 20.44 -9.72 -10.94
C HIS A 157 19.37 -10.27 -9.97
N HIS A 158 18.51 -9.40 -9.42
CA HIS A 158 17.54 -9.73 -8.37
C HIS A 158 16.13 -9.17 -8.63
N LEU A 159 15.84 -8.77 -9.88
CA LEU A 159 14.49 -8.42 -10.35
C LEU A 159 13.47 -9.56 -10.15
N ALA A 160 12.17 -9.24 -10.15
CA ALA A 160 11.12 -10.25 -10.11
C ALA A 160 11.27 -11.23 -11.31
N PRO A 161 11.38 -12.55 -11.06
CA PRO A 161 11.93 -13.49 -12.04
C PRO A 161 10.98 -13.82 -13.21
N SER A 162 9.73 -13.36 -13.18
CA SER A 162 8.77 -13.50 -14.28
C SER A 162 9.10 -12.64 -15.51
N GLY A 163 9.56 -11.39 -15.35
CA GLY A 163 9.94 -10.52 -16.49
C GLY A 163 9.68 -9.02 -16.33
N VAL A 164 10.27 -8.37 -15.30
CA VAL A 164 10.07 -6.93 -15.01
C VAL A 164 10.25 -6.02 -16.22
N LEU A 165 11.36 -6.16 -16.96
CA LEU A 165 11.69 -5.25 -18.08
C LEU A 165 10.69 -5.35 -19.24
N ASP A 166 10.08 -6.52 -19.47
CA ASP A 166 9.16 -6.72 -20.58
C ASP A 166 7.77 -6.12 -20.28
N VAL A 167 7.37 -6.08 -19.01
CA VAL A 167 6.20 -5.31 -18.56
C VAL A 167 6.43 -3.81 -18.75
N PHE A 168 7.59 -3.28 -18.38
CA PHE A 168 7.90 -1.85 -18.59
C PHE A 168 7.94 -1.46 -20.08
N LYS A 169 8.55 -2.27 -20.94
CA LYS A 169 8.47 -2.11 -22.41
C LYS A 169 7.02 -2.11 -22.90
N ARG A 170 6.18 -3.00 -22.36
CA ARG A 170 4.76 -3.08 -22.70
C ARG A 170 4.00 -1.82 -22.26
N ILE A 171 4.21 -1.31 -21.05
CA ILE A 171 3.62 -0.04 -20.58
C ILE A 171 4.01 1.12 -21.52
N ARG A 172 5.31 1.25 -21.86
CA ARG A 172 5.79 2.28 -22.80
C ARG A 172 5.33 2.06 -24.26
N SER A 173 4.74 0.90 -24.60
CA SER A 173 4.10 0.64 -25.90
C SER A 173 2.63 1.04 -25.97
N LEU A 174 1.95 1.19 -24.82
CA LEU A 174 0.57 1.70 -24.75
C LEU A 174 0.49 3.16 -25.23
N ARG A 175 -0.66 3.59 -25.72
CA ARG A 175 -0.85 4.94 -26.28
C ARG A 175 -2.20 5.50 -25.86
N THR A 176 -2.14 6.52 -25.02
CA THR A 176 -3.30 7.21 -24.44
C THR A 176 -4.01 8.08 -25.48
N SER A 177 -5.17 8.63 -25.12
CA SER A 177 -5.95 9.54 -25.97
C SER A 177 -5.19 10.82 -26.39
N THR A 178 -4.15 11.22 -25.65
CA THR A 178 -3.25 12.33 -26.02
C THR A 178 -2.21 11.97 -27.08
N GLY A 179 -2.05 10.67 -27.38
CA GLY A 179 -1.03 10.12 -28.26
C GLY A 179 0.27 9.72 -27.55
N GLU A 180 0.43 10.04 -26.26
CA GLU A 180 1.62 9.72 -25.47
C GLU A 180 1.46 8.38 -24.71
N PRO A 181 2.56 7.70 -24.31
CA PRO A 181 2.50 6.57 -23.40
C PRO A 181 2.07 7.00 -21.98
N PRO A 182 1.58 6.08 -21.13
CA PRO A 182 1.33 6.36 -19.73
C PRO A 182 2.61 6.83 -19.01
N VAL A 183 2.44 7.81 -18.11
CA VAL A 183 3.52 8.28 -17.23
C VAL A 183 3.83 7.21 -16.21
N VAL A 184 5.11 6.95 -15.96
CA VAL A 184 5.57 5.91 -15.03
C VAL A 184 6.39 6.55 -13.92
N GLY A 185 6.04 6.26 -12.67
CA GLY A 185 6.75 6.77 -11.51
C GLY A 185 6.99 5.74 -10.42
N ALA A 186 7.75 6.12 -9.40
CA ALA A 186 7.94 5.34 -8.19
C ALA A 186 7.42 6.09 -6.95
N ILE A 187 6.81 5.39 -6.01
CA ILE A 187 6.42 5.89 -4.68
C ILE A 187 6.94 4.86 -3.67
N THR A 188 8.07 5.15 -3.03
CA THR A 188 8.81 4.18 -2.22
C THR A 188 9.09 4.66 -0.80
N ASP A 189 9.04 3.72 0.15
CA ASP A 189 9.52 3.96 1.51
C ASP A 189 11.06 3.97 1.60
N GLY A 190 11.76 3.36 0.63
CA GLY A 190 13.22 3.24 0.60
C GLY A 190 13.93 4.45 -0.02
N ASN A 191 15.26 4.44 0.02
CA ASN A 191 16.13 5.43 -0.63
C ASN A 191 16.62 4.94 -2.01
N SER A 192 15.73 4.34 -2.78
CA SER A 192 16.01 3.73 -4.09
C SER A 192 15.51 4.65 -5.21
N ASP A 193 16.37 5.02 -6.16
CA ASP A 193 15.96 5.74 -7.38
C ASP A 193 16.19 4.85 -8.61
N PRO A 194 15.14 4.26 -9.22
CA PRO A 194 15.29 3.37 -10.37
C PRO A 194 15.89 4.07 -11.60
N ARG A 195 15.90 5.42 -11.68
CA ARG A 195 16.58 6.19 -12.74
C ARG A 195 18.10 6.08 -12.66
N THR A 196 18.63 5.66 -11.52
CA THR A 196 20.06 5.38 -11.31
C THR A 196 20.45 3.91 -11.49
N VAL A 197 19.49 3.03 -11.76
CA VAL A 197 19.71 1.58 -11.91
C VAL A 197 19.83 1.21 -13.40
N PRO A 198 20.84 0.39 -13.79
CA PRO A 198 20.95 -0.13 -15.15
C PRO A 198 19.66 -0.81 -15.63
N ASP A 199 19.35 -0.66 -16.92
CA ASP A 199 18.18 -1.20 -17.62
C ASP A 199 16.79 -0.79 -17.10
N LEU A 200 16.67 -0.14 -15.93
CA LEU A 200 15.41 0.41 -15.44
C LEU A 200 15.24 1.91 -15.74
N GLY A 201 16.32 2.67 -15.82
CA GLY A 201 16.22 4.13 -15.75
C GLY A 201 15.50 4.84 -16.90
N GLU A 202 15.40 4.22 -18.09
CA GLU A 202 14.60 4.76 -19.22
C GLU A 202 13.08 4.65 -18.99
N TYR A 203 12.65 3.82 -18.03
CA TYR A 203 11.25 3.51 -17.79
C TYR A 203 10.57 4.39 -16.74
N PHE A 204 11.29 5.25 -16.01
CA PHE A 204 10.75 6.08 -14.93
C PHE A 204 10.86 7.58 -15.21
N ASP A 205 9.73 8.28 -15.23
CA ASP A 205 9.64 9.72 -15.41
C ASP A 205 9.91 10.47 -14.09
N PHE A 206 9.36 9.97 -12.97
CA PHE A 206 9.52 10.59 -11.65
C PHE A 206 9.69 9.55 -10.51
N VAL A 207 10.21 10.00 -9.36
CA VAL A 207 10.47 9.16 -8.18
C VAL A 207 10.21 9.95 -6.91
N VAL A 208 9.31 9.45 -6.07
CA VAL A 208 9.02 9.96 -4.73
C VAL A 208 9.54 8.96 -3.69
N ASN A 209 10.33 9.45 -2.74
CA ASN A 209 10.87 8.65 -1.63
C ASN A 209 10.52 9.26 -0.26
N SER A 210 10.36 8.41 0.76
CA SER A 210 9.92 8.84 2.09
C SER A 210 10.90 9.80 2.80
N GLU A 211 12.20 9.68 2.53
CA GLU A 211 13.26 10.51 3.12
C GLU A 211 13.14 11.98 2.64
N GLY A 212 12.80 12.20 1.36
CA GLY A 212 12.56 13.53 0.79
C GLY A 212 11.20 14.16 1.13
N VAL A 213 10.14 13.35 1.30
CA VAL A 213 8.80 13.86 1.68
C VAL A 213 8.68 14.07 3.20
N GLY A 214 9.47 13.36 4.01
CA GLY A 214 9.40 13.40 5.47
C GLY A 214 8.35 12.47 6.11
N VAL A 215 7.65 11.68 5.30
CA VAL A 215 6.70 10.62 5.71
C VAL A 215 6.74 9.43 4.76
N ALA A 216 6.31 8.27 5.25
CA ALA A 216 6.28 6.97 4.57
C ALA A 216 4.83 6.47 4.40
N LYS A 217 4.62 5.49 3.51
CA LYS A 217 3.30 4.88 3.30
C LYS A 217 2.79 4.18 4.58
N PRO A 218 1.47 4.21 4.86
CA PRO A 218 0.38 4.69 4.01
C PRO A 218 0.06 6.20 4.10
N ASP A 219 0.94 7.06 4.64
CA ASP A 219 0.64 8.50 4.79
C ASP A 219 0.38 9.18 3.43
N ARG A 220 -0.86 9.68 3.23
CA ARG A 220 -1.36 10.21 1.96
C ARG A 220 -0.50 11.32 1.35
N ARG A 221 0.31 12.02 2.13
CA ARG A 221 1.20 13.08 1.65
C ARG A 221 2.29 12.59 0.70
N VAL A 222 2.67 11.30 0.72
CA VAL A 222 3.58 10.75 -0.32
C VAL A 222 2.90 10.71 -1.69
N TYR A 223 1.60 10.47 -1.74
CA TYR A 223 0.82 10.54 -2.98
C TYR A 223 0.58 11.99 -3.40
N TYR A 224 0.40 12.92 -2.46
CA TYR A 224 0.34 14.36 -2.79
C TYR A 224 1.68 14.87 -3.37
N ALA A 225 2.82 14.38 -2.89
CA ALA A 225 4.11 14.64 -3.55
C ALA A 225 4.16 14.04 -4.96
N ALA A 226 3.67 12.81 -5.15
CA ALA A 226 3.58 12.17 -6.47
C ALA A 226 2.65 12.93 -7.43
N VAL A 227 1.57 13.55 -6.94
CA VAL A 227 0.69 14.42 -7.74
C VAL A 227 1.47 15.61 -8.32
N LYS A 228 2.30 16.29 -7.51
CA LYS A 228 3.13 17.42 -8.00
C LYS A 228 4.16 17.00 -9.05
N GLU A 229 4.82 15.86 -8.83
CA GLU A 229 5.76 15.28 -9.81
C GLU A 229 5.05 14.86 -11.11
N ALA A 230 3.92 14.15 -11.01
CA ALA A 230 3.16 13.68 -12.18
C ALA A 230 2.57 14.86 -12.98
N ALA A 231 2.05 15.88 -12.33
CA ALA A 231 1.49 17.08 -12.97
C ALA A 231 2.54 17.91 -13.74
N SER A 232 3.83 17.72 -13.45
CA SER A 232 4.92 18.33 -14.21
C SER A 232 5.09 17.70 -15.60
N ASN A 233 4.43 16.57 -15.89
CA ASN A 233 4.41 15.96 -17.22
C ASN A 233 3.21 16.50 -18.07
N PRO A 234 3.44 17.17 -19.21
CA PRO A 234 2.38 17.75 -20.03
C PRO A 234 1.32 16.77 -20.57
N SER A 235 1.60 15.46 -20.59
CA SER A 235 0.65 14.44 -21.06
C SER A 235 -0.47 14.12 -20.06
N VAL A 236 -0.37 14.61 -18.82
CA VAL A 236 -1.34 14.38 -17.72
C VAL A 236 -1.65 15.62 -16.88
N ALA A 237 -1.00 16.77 -17.15
CA ALA A 237 -1.24 18.03 -16.44
C ALA A 237 -2.71 18.50 -16.47
N ASP A 238 -3.45 18.14 -17.52
CA ASP A 238 -4.90 18.34 -17.66
C ASP A 238 -5.73 17.68 -16.55
N LEU A 239 -5.29 16.52 -16.06
CA LEU A 239 -5.98 15.72 -15.03
C LEU A 239 -5.85 16.33 -13.63
N PHE A 240 -4.87 17.21 -13.43
CA PHE A 240 -4.55 17.81 -12.13
C PHE A 240 -5.10 19.23 -11.94
N ALA A 241 -5.76 19.80 -12.95
CA ALA A 241 -6.25 21.18 -12.94
C ALA A 241 -7.32 21.50 -11.89
N SER A 242 -7.97 20.49 -11.30
CA SER A 242 -8.88 20.62 -10.15
C SER A 242 -8.23 20.29 -8.80
N VAL A 243 -7.01 19.73 -8.82
CA VAL A 243 -6.31 19.15 -7.66
C VAL A 243 -5.19 20.07 -7.17
N LEU A 244 -4.65 20.92 -8.06
CA LEU A 244 -3.60 21.88 -7.75
C LEU A 244 -4.13 23.33 -7.71
N ASP A 245 -3.64 24.12 -6.76
CA ASP A 245 -3.83 25.58 -6.74
C ASP A 245 -2.88 26.30 -7.73
N ALA A 246 -2.95 27.64 -7.80
CA ALA A 246 -2.13 28.44 -8.70
C ALA A 246 -0.64 28.45 -8.31
N GLU A 247 -0.34 28.10 -7.07
CA GLU A 247 0.97 28.02 -6.43
C GLU A 247 1.57 26.59 -6.54
N GLY A 248 0.82 25.61 -7.04
CA GLY A 248 1.23 24.22 -7.19
C GLY A 248 1.13 23.40 -5.89
N ASN A 249 0.30 23.79 -4.93
CA ASN A 249 -0.07 22.98 -3.78
C ASN A 249 -1.28 22.10 -4.05
N VAL A 250 -1.35 21.01 -3.30
CA VAL A 250 -2.38 19.99 -3.46
C VAL A 250 -3.57 20.34 -2.56
N ASN A 251 -4.73 20.53 -3.16
CA ASN A 251 -5.99 20.71 -2.45
C ASN A 251 -6.50 19.34 -1.98
N GLU A 252 -6.24 18.99 -0.71
CA GLU A 252 -6.47 17.64 -0.17
C GLU A 252 -7.91 17.15 -0.36
N ASP A 253 -8.91 18.02 -0.15
CA ASP A 253 -10.34 17.72 -0.34
C ASP A 253 -10.67 17.37 -1.82
N ALA A 254 -9.91 17.92 -2.78
CA ALA A 254 -10.09 17.68 -4.20
C ALA A 254 -9.22 16.52 -4.74
N VAL A 255 -8.26 15.99 -3.97
CA VAL A 255 -7.51 14.78 -4.36
C VAL A 255 -8.41 13.55 -4.30
N GLU A 256 -9.24 13.46 -3.26
CA GLU A 256 -9.88 12.21 -2.81
C GLU A 256 -10.48 11.40 -3.96
N ASP A 257 -11.30 12.05 -4.79
CA ASP A 257 -12.03 11.43 -5.91
C ASP A 257 -11.38 11.68 -7.29
N ALA A 258 -10.27 12.42 -7.39
CA ALA A 258 -9.73 12.89 -8.66
C ALA A 258 -8.67 11.98 -9.31
N LEU A 259 -7.89 11.23 -8.52
CA LEU A 259 -6.80 10.37 -9.06
C LEU A 259 -7.32 9.08 -9.71
N GLY A 260 -8.57 8.72 -9.44
CA GLY A 260 -9.20 7.49 -9.90
C GLY A 260 -10.03 7.64 -11.18
N PRO A 261 -10.25 6.54 -11.93
CA PRO A 261 -9.53 5.26 -11.91
C PRO A 261 -8.39 5.23 -12.94
N TRP A 262 -7.90 6.38 -13.41
CA TRP A 262 -6.90 6.48 -14.50
C TRP A 262 -5.45 6.32 -14.02
N TRP A 263 -5.18 6.55 -12.74
CA TRP A 263 -3.91 6.23 -12.08
C TRP A 263 -3.98 4.80 -11.52
N CYS A 264 -2.95 3.99 -11.76
CA CYS A 264 -2.73 2.72 -11.07
C CYS A 264 -1.49 2.75 -10.16
N HIS A 265 -1.60 2.27 -8.92
CA HIS A 265 -0.46 1.94 -8.07
C HIS A 265 -0.26 0.42 -7.98
N VAL A 266 1.00 -0.01 -7.98
CA VAL A 266 1.43 -1.42 -7.91
C VAL A 266 2.40 -1.58 -6.75
N GLY A 267 2.17 -2.55 -5.86
CA GLY A 267 3.03 -2.81 -4.70
C GLY A 267 2.82 -4.17 -4.03
N ASP A 268 3.69 -4.56 -3.10
CA ASP A 268 3.67 -5.85 -2.39
C ASP A 268 3.10 -5.78 -0.96
N ASP A 269 2.99 -4.60 -0.36
CA ASP A 269 2.40 -4.39 0.96
C ASP A 269 0.94 -3.95 0.79
N PHE A 270 0.01 -4.83 1.17
CA PHE A 270 -1.42 -4.63 1.02
C PHE A 270 -1.94 -3.35 1.71
N ILE A 271 -1.37 -2.96 2.85
CA ILE A 271 -1.82 -1.76 3.58
C ILE A 271 -1.17 -0.50 3.00
N LYS A 272 0.14 -0.55 2.76
CA LYS A 272 0.90 0.62 2.28
C LYS A 272 0.58 1.00 0.85
N ASP A 273 0.36 0.01 -0.01
CA ASP A 273 0.28 0.22 -1.45
C ASP A 273 -1.17 0.09 -1.95
N CYS A 274 -1.89 -0.95 -1.51
CA CYS A 274 -3.22 -1.24 -2.06
C CYS A 274 -4.32 -0.44 -1.35
N VAL A 275 -4.40 -0.49 -0.01
CA VAL A 275 -5.37 0.29 0.77
C VAL A 275 -5.13 1.80 0.60
N ALA A 276 -3.88 2.27 0.74
CA ALA A 276 -3.57 3.70 0.62
C ALA A 276 -3.89 4.30 -0.77
N ALA A 277 -3.66 3.54 -1.86
CA ALA A 277 -4.07 3.96 -3.20
C ALA A 277 -5.60 3.99 -3.37
N LYS A 278 -6.32 3.05 -2.75
CA LYS A 278 -7.78 2.97 -2.79
C LYS A 278 -8.48 4.07 -2.00
N GLU A 279 -7.89 4.57 -0.92
CA GLU A 279 -8.37 5.78 -0.22
C GLU A 279 -8.40 7.01 -1.16
N LEU A 280 -7.56 7.01 -2.21
CA LEU A 280 -7.47 8.05 -3.24
C LEU A 280 -8.15 7.66 -4.58
N LYS A 281 -9.05 6.67 -4.54
CA LYS A 281 -9.77 6.03 -5.68
C LYS A 281 -8.89 5.49 -6.82
N MET A 282 -7.57 5.46 -6.67
CA MET A 282 -6.65 4.92 -7.67
C MET A 282 -6.95 3.44 -7.92
N ARG A 283 -6.57 2.90 -9.08
CA ARG A 283 -6.51 1.44 -9.26
C ARG A 283 -5.33 0.87 -8.46
N SER A 284 -5.52 -0.24 -7.78
CA SER A 284 -4.49 -0.90 -6.98
C SER A 284 -4.19 -2.31 -7.48
N VAL A 285 -2.91 -2.67 -7.53
CA VAL A 285 -2.45 -4.02 -7.84
C VAL A 285 -1.56 -4.55 -6.73
N TRP A 286 -1.98 -5.65 -6.11
CA TRP A 286 -1.17 -6.37 -5.13
C TRP A 286 -0.26 -7.38 -5.84
N CYS A 287 1.03 -7.07 -5.96
CA CYS A 287 2.02 -7.94 -6.58
C CYS A 287 2.70 -8.82 -5.52
N ARG A 288 2.59 -10.15 -5.65
CA ARG A 288 2.96 -11.10 -4.60
C ARG A 288 4.18 -11.98 -4.92
N GLU A 289 4.71 -11.94 -6.14
CA GLU A 289 5.73 -12.89 -6.63
C GLU A 289 6.98 -13.01 -5.72
N LEU A 290 7.46 -11.90 -5.16
CA LEU A 290 8.68 -11.86 -4.36
C LEU A 290 8.45 -11.99 -2.85
N VAL A 291 7.21 -11.83 -2.39
CA VAL A 291 6.80 -11.95 -0.97
C VAL A 291 6.13 -13.29 -0.66
N LEU A 292 5.56 -13.98 -1.65
CA LEU A 292 5.10 -15.35 -1.47
C LEU A 292 6.27 -16.27 -1.10
N PRO A 293 6.09 -17.20 -0.14
CA PRO A 293 7.10 -18.20 0.17
C PRO A 293 7.34 -19.09 -1.05
N SER A 294 8.59 -19.42 -1.33
CA SER A 294 8.90 -20.38 -2.39
C SER A 294 8.25 -21.73 -2.10
N LYS A 295 8.05 -22.53 -3.16
CA LYS A 295 7.48 -23.89 -3.04
C LYS A 295 8.35 -24.80 -2.16
N GLU A 296 9.61 -24.46 -1.96
CA GLU A 296 10.54 -25.16 -1.07
C GLU A 296 10.35 -24.72 0.38
N GLU A 297 10.34 -23.41 0.67
CA GLU A 297 10.05 -22.86 2.01
C GLU A 297 8.68 -23.31 2.54
N ALA A 298 7.64 -23.27 1.70
CA ALA A 298 6.31 -23.78 2.04
C ALA A 298 6.33 -25.29 2.35
N ALA A 299 7.10 -26.07 1.59
CA ALA A 299 7.28 -27.51 1.79
C ALA A 299 8.19 -27.86 2.98
N GLU A 300 8.94 -26.91 3.54
CA GLU A 300 9.67 -27.07 4.81
C GLU A 300 8.82 -26.67 6.02
N LYS A 301 8.10 -25.53 5.94
CA LYS A 301 7.11 -25.12 6.97
C LYS A 301 6.08 -26.23 7.20
N GLY A 302 5.58 -26.84 6.12
CA GLY A 302 4.65 -27.99 6.19
C GLY A 302 5.21 -29.27 6.83
N LYS A 303 6.52 -29.37 7.09
CA LYS A 303 7.16 -30.49 7.80
C LYS A 303 7.44 -30.21 9.28
N SER A 304 7.24 -28.98 9.74
CA SER A 304 7.40 -28.62 11.16
C SER A 304 6.33 -29.35 12.00
N SER A 305 6.76 -30.23 12.90
CA SER A 305 5.86 -31.07 13.67
C SER A 305 5.06 -30.24 14.69
N LYS A 306 3.77 -30.55 14.86
CA LYS A 306 2.87 -29.87 15.80
C LYS A 306 3.24 -30.17 17.27
N ALA A 307 4.29 -29.53 17.76
CA ALA A 307 4.43 -29.26 19.19
C ALA A 307 3.30 -28.31 19.65
N LYS A 308 2.93 -28.37 20.93
CA LYS A 308 1.96 -27.44 21.51
C LYS A 308 2.57 -26.03 21.56
N ARG A 309 2.09 -25.12 20.72
CA ARG A 309 2.38 -23.68 20.80
C ARG A 309 1.45 -23.02 21.81
N ASP A 310 1.91 -21.99 22.50
CA ASP A 310 1.06 -21.17 23.37
C ASP A 310 0.43 -20.00 22.58
N VAL A 311 -0.64 -19.40 23.11
CA VAL A 311 -1.28 -18.22 22.52
C VAL A 311 -0.31 -17.03 22.48
N ALA A 312 0.63 -16.95 23.43
CA ALA A 312 1.69 -15.95 23.44
C ALA A 312 2.65 -16.07 22.24
N ASP A 313 3.00 -17.30 21.84
CA ASP A 313 3.84 -17.54 20.65
C ASP A 313 3.07 -17.15 19.37
N LEU A 314 1.80 -17.51 19.29
CA LEU A 314 0.94 -17.24 18.14
C LEU A 314 0.70 -15.73 17.93
N VAL A 315 0.46 -14.98 19.02
CA VAL A 315 0.33 -13.51 18.99
C VAL A 315 1.64 -12.85 18.59
N LYS A 316 2.79 -13.45 18.94
CA LYS A 316 4.11 -12.96 18.50
C LYS A 316 4.36 -13.25 17.03
N GLU A 317 4.06 -14.46 16.53
CA GLU A 317 4.12 -14.77 15.10
C GLU A 317 3.22 -13.80 14.30
N LEU A 318 1.98 -13.57 14.72
CA LEU A 318 1.06 -12.61 14.08
C LEU A 318 1.57 -11.16 14.06
N ALA A 319 2.43 -10.75 14.99
CA ALA A 319 3.07 -9.43 15.01
C ALA A 319 4.38 -9.36 14.20
N GLU A 320 4.95 -10.51 13.82
CA GLU A 320 6.19 -10.64 13.03
C GLU A 320 5.91 -11.11 11.58
N MET A 321 4.68 -11.58 11.28
CA MET A 321 4.22 -11.98 9.94
C MET A 321 4.07 -10.78 8.99
N LYS A 322 5.15 -10.47 8.28
CA LYS A 322 5.17 -9.50 7.18
C LYS A 322 4.39 -9.92 5.92
N VAL A 323 3.87 -11.16 5.89
CA VAL A 323 3.09 -11.74 4.80
C VAL A 323 1.97 -12.59 5.42
N ILE A 324 0.74 -12.42 4.96
CA ILE A 324 -0.42 -13.19 5.40
C ILE A 324 -0.39 -14.58 4.74
N GLU A 325 0.43 -15.48 5.30
CA GLU A 325 0.54 -16.88 4.90
C GLU A 325 -0.61 -17.70 5.52
N MET A 326 -1.77 -17.72 4.85
CA MET A 326 -2.96 -18.41 5.35
C MET A 326 -3.07 -19.88 4.91
N SER A 327 -3.50 -20.72 5.85
CA SER A 327 -3.79 -22.13 5.63
C SER A 327 -5.29 -22.36 5.48
N ILE A 328 -5.70 -22.88 4.32
CA ILE A 328 -7.06 -23.16 3.84
C ILE A 328 -8.11 -23.31 4.95
N GLY A 329 -9.10 -22.40 4.99
CA GLY A 329 -10.17 -22.39 5.98
C GLY A 329 -11.28 -21.37 5.70
N ALA A 330 -12.33 -21.35 6.52
CA ALA A 330 -13.48 -20.43 6.32
C ALA A 330 -13.11 -18.94 6.53
N GLU A 331 -11.94 -18.66 7.09
CA GLU A 331 -11.37 -17.31 7.24
C GLU A 331 -10.91 -16.75 5.88
N ASP A 332 -10.57 -17.63 4.91
CA ASP A 332 -10.13 -17.26 3.57
C ASP A 332 -11.17 -16.36 2.87
N PHE A 333 -12.48 -16.63 3.01
CA PHE A 333 -13.51 -15.84 2.32
C PHE A 333 -13.57 -14.38 2.79
N VAL A 334 -13.29 -14.12 4.07
CA VAL A 334 -13.27 -12.76 4.63
C VAL A 334 -11.99 -12.05 4.18
N ALA A 335 -10.85 -12.74 4.23
CA ALA A 335 -9.59 -12.22 3.73
C ALA A 335 -9.67 -11.90 2.22
N ASP A 336 -10.12 -12.82 1.38
CA ASP A 336 -10.30 -12.62 -0.07
C ASP A 336 -11.29 -11.50 -0.38
N SER A 337 -12.37 -11.35 0.40
CA SER A 337 -13.32 -10.25 0.21
C SER A 337 -12.67 -8.90 0.48
N ILE A 338 -11.92 -8.76 1.58
CA ILE A 338 -11.16 -7.54 1.91
C ILE A 338 -10.07 -7.28 0.86
N HIS A 339 -9.31 -8.31 0.47
CA HIS A 339 -8.26 -8.16 -0.54
C HIS A 339 -8.82 -7.70 -1.90
N ARG A 340 -10.02 -8.17 -2.30
CA ARG A 340 -10.72 -7.77 -3.54
C ARG A 340 -11.43 -6.41 -3.43
N GLU A 341 -11.79 -5.96 -2.23
CA GLU A 341 -12.31 -4.62 -1.98
C GLU A 341 -11.20 -3.57 -2.18
N PHE A 342 -9.98 -3.86 -1.70
CA PHE A 342 -8.85 -2.93 -1.75
C PHE A 342 -7.78 -3.22 -2.82
N SER A 343 -7.95 -4.26 -3.65
CA SER A 343 -7.06 -4.57 -4.80
C SER A 343 -7.87 -4.89 -6.06
N ASP A 344 -7.75 -4.08 -7.11
CA ASP A 344 -8.41 -4.34 -8.41
C ASP A 344 -7.81 -5.55 -9.14
N ALA A 345 -6.54 -5.86 -8.86
CA ALA A 345 -5.90 -7.11 -9.25
C ALA A 345 -4.96 -7.62 -8.14
N ILE A 346 -4.82 -8.93 -8.06
CA ILE A 346 -3.86 -9.63 -7.20
C ILE A 346 -3.05 -10.55 -8.11
N LEU A 347 -1.73 -10.40 -8.12
CA LEU A 347 -0.85 -11.06 -9.08
C LEU A 347 0.22 -11.89 -8.37
N ASP A 348 0.30 -13.18 -8.70
CA ASP A 348 1.34 -14.09 -8.16
C ASP A 348 2.61 -14.10 -9.02
N ARG A 349 2.59 -13.38 -10.15
CA ARG A 349 3.71 -13.11 -11.05
C ARG A 349 3.66 -11.65 -11.52
N PHE A 350 4.81 -11.01 -11.65
CA PHE A 350 4.90 -9.64 -12.15
C PHE A 350 4.58 -9.54 -13.67
N ASP A 351 4.82 -10.57 -14.48
CA ASP A 351 4.53 -10.53 -15.93
C ASP A 351 3.04 -10.41 -16.27
N ASP A 352 2.16 -11.02 -15.47
CA ASP A 352 0.69 -10.90 -15.55
C ASP A 352 0.20 -9.42 -15.43
N LEU A 353 1.02 -8.52 -14.88
CA LEU A 353 0.73 -7.07 -14.82
C LEU A 353 0.64 -6.46 -16.22
N GLY A 354 1.45 -6.95 -17.17
CA GLY A 354 1.47 -6.43 -18.54
C GLY A 354 0.12 -6.61 -19.24
N ASP A 355 -0.52 -7.78 -19.08
CA ASP A 355 -1.86 -8.04 -19.60
C ASP A 355 -2.95 -7.30 -18.82
N THR A 356 -2.82 -7.24 -17.49
CA THR A 356 -3.76 -6.51 -16.61
C THR A 356 -3.85 -5.03 -16.99
N LEU A 357 -2.71 -4.34 -17.08
CA LEU A 357 -2.64 -2.91 -17.45
C LEU A 357 -3.08 -2.66 -18.89
N SER A 358 -2.74 -3.55 -19.83
CA SER A 358 -3.17 -3.43 -21.24
C SER A 358 -4.70 -3.52 -21.35
N LYS A 359 -5.30 -4.53 -20.72
CA LYS A 359 -6.76 -4.72 -20.68
C LYS A 359 -7.46 -3.49 -20.09
N TRP A 360 -6.98 -3.00 -18.95
CA TRP A 360 -7.54 -1.83 -18.28
C TRP A 360 -7.45 -0.54 -19.10
N HIS A 361 -6.34 -0.35 -19.83
CA HIS A 361 -6.15 0.77 -20.74
C HIS A 361 -7.10 0.70 -21.94
N GLU A 362 -7.21 -0.46 -22.61
CA GLU A 362 -8.15 -0.66 -23.71
C GLU A 362 -9.63 -0.54 -23.28
N GLU A 363 -10.00 -1.09 -22.12
CA GLU A 363 -11.36 -0.99 -21.57
C GLU A 363 -11.73 0.47 -21.28
N GLY A 364 -10.74 1.29 -20.91
CA GLY A 364 -10.89 2.74 -20.75
C GLY A 364 -11.10 3.47 -22.08
N LEU A 365 -10.23 3.24 -23.06
CA LEU A 365 -10.36 3.80 -24.41
C LEU A 365 -11.71 3.44 -25.06
N ARG A 366 -12.19 2.19 -24.87
CA ARG A 366 -13.51 1.74 -25.32
C ARG A 366 -14.65 2.47 -24.60
N GLY A 367 -14.53 2.72 -23.30
CA GLY A 367 -15.51 3.48 -22.52
C GLY A 367 -15.65 4.93 -23.01
N ALA A 368 -14.53 5.63 -23.18
CA ALA A 368 -14.50 6.99 -23.73
C ALA A 368 -15.08 7.05 -25.16
N ALA A 369 -14.73 6.08 -26.02
CA ALA A 369 -15.26 6.01 -27.37
C ALA A 369 -16.79 5.77 -27.40
N ALA A 370 -17.33 4.93 -26.51
CA ALA A 370 -18.78 4.72 -26.40
C ALA A 370 -19.50 6.02 -25.98
N ALA A 371 -19.06 6.65 -24.89
CA ALA A 371 -19.63 7.91 -24.40
C ALA A 371 -19.58 9.04 -25.44
N SER A 372 -18.54 9.08 -26.29
CA SER A 372 -18.44 10.06 -27.38
C SER A 372 -19.44 9.83 -28.52
N ASN A 373 -19.92 8.60 -28.73
CA ASN A 373 -20.85 8.25 -29.80
C ASN A 373 -22.33 8.40 -29.39
N GLU A 374 -22.67 8.25 -28.10
CA GLU A 374 -24.05 8.44 -27.61
C GLU A 374 -24.56 9.89 -27.74
N GLY A 375 -23.68 10.83 -28.11
CA GLY A 375 -24.05 12.19 -28.51
C GLY A 375 -24.74 12.30 -29.88
N LEU A 376 -24.78 11.25 -30.70
CA LEU A 376 -25.50 11.20 -31.99
C LEU A 376 -26.46 10.00 -32.08
N ASP A 377 -27.65 10.23 -32.64
CA ASP A 377 -28.70 9.26 -32.98
C ASP A 377 -29.28 8.40 -31.83
N VAL A 378 -29.87 9.05 -30.83
CA VAL A 378 -30.93 8.42 -30.01
C VAL A 378 -32.29 8.57 -30.70
N VAL A 379 -32.60 7.66 -31.64
CA VAL A 379 -33.99 7.35 -32.02
C VAL A 379 -34.48 6.25 -31.10
N SER A 380 -35.07 6.64 -29.97
CA SER A 380 -35.54 5.71 -28.95
C SER A 380 -36.65 4.78 -29.47
N LYS A 381 -36.33 3.49 -29.58
CA LYS A 381 -37.32 2.42 -29.60
C LYS A 381 -37.60 1.97 -28.17
N GLU A 382 -38.78 2.31 -27.67
CA GLU A 382 -39.31 1.72 -26.44
C GLU A 382 -39.50 0.21 -26.66
N VAL A 383 -38.75 -0.61 -25.92
CA VAL A 383 -39.03 -2.04 -25.77
C VAL A 383 -40.13 -2.17 -24.73
N SER A 384 -41.21 -2.89 -25.04
CA SER A 384 -42.37 -2.95 -24.16
C SER A 384 -42.14 -3.93 -23.00
N ALA A 385 -42.69 -3.63 -21.82
CA ALA A 385 -42.54 -4.49 -20.63
C ALA A 385 -42.98 -5.95 -20.87
N LYS A 386 -43.89 -6.19 -21.82
CA LYS A 386 -44.36 -7.53 -22.21
C LYS A 386 -43.30 -8.38 -22.89
N GLU A 387 -42.35 -7.77 -23.57
CA GLU A 387 -41.23 -8.49 -24.21
C GLU A 387 -40.23 -8.96 -23.15
N VAL A 388 -40.10 -8.22 -22.04
CA VAL A 388 -39.31 -8.62 -20.87
C VAL A 388 -40.01 -9.72 -20.06
N GLU A 389 -41.32 -9.61 -19.81
CA GLU A 389 -42.11 -10.66 -19.14
C GLU A 389 -42.05 -12.00 -19.90
N ALA A 390 -42.13 -11.96 -21.24
CA ALA A 390 -42.02 -13.16 -22.08
C ALA A 390 -40.64 -13.83 -21.97
N ALA A 391 -39.55 -13.05 -21.99
CA ALA A 391 -38.19 -13.58 -21.87
C ALA A 391 -37.90 -14.19 -20.50
N ILE A 392 -38.55 -13.72 -19.43
CA ILE A 392 -38.40 -14.28 -18.07
C ILE A 392 -39.13 -15.62 -17.94
N ALA A 393 -40.28 -15.79 -18.60
CA ALA A 393 -41.03 -17.05 -18.58
C ALA A 393 -40.25 -18.21 -19.21
N ASP A 394 -39.62 -17.98 -20.37
CA ASP A 394 -38.85 -18.98 -21.14
C ASP A 394 -37.65 -19.56 -20.33
N VAL A 395 -37.09 -18.78 -19.40
CA VAL A 395 -35.96 -19.21 -18.56
C VAL A 395 -36.40 -20.11 -17.40
N LEU A 396 -37.66 -20.00 -16.95
CA LEU A 396 -38.16 -20.72 -15.76
C LEU A 396 -38.61 -22.15 -16.04
N GLU A 397 -38.97 -22.53 -17.27
CA GLU A 397 -39.30 -23.93 -17.61
C GLU A 397 -38.07 -24.86 -17.69
N VAL A 398 -36.85 -24.31 -17.73
CA VAL A 398 -35.60 -25.10 -17.87
C VAL A 398 -35.17 -25.76 -16.55
N ILE A 399 -35.72 -25.35 -15.40
CA ILE A 399 -35.28 -25.81 -14.07
C ILE A 399 -36.44 -26.49 -13.31
N MET A 400 -36.33 -27.83 -13.20
CA MET A 400 -37.20 -28.82 -12.49
C MET A 400 -38.24 -29.57 -13.34
N PRO A 401 -37.93 -30.80 -13.78
CA PRO A 401 -38.93 -31.82 -14.10
C PRO A 401 -39.41 -32.56 -12.82
N ASP A 402 -40.73 -32.68 -12.66
CA ASP A 402 -41.48 -33.71 -11.92
C ASP A 402 -41.07 -34.11 -10.48
N GLY A 403 -41.53 -33.30 -9.51
CA GLY A 403 -42.70 -33.68 -8.70
C GLY A 403 -42.58 -34.61 -7.48
N LEU A 404 -43.13 -34.14 -6.34
CA LEU A 404 -44.09 -34.93 -5.55
C LEU A 404 -45.02 -34.05 -4.70
N HIS A 405 -46.20 -34.59 -4.36
CA HIS A 405 -47.14 -34.08 -3.35
C HIS A 405 -46.59 -34.30 -1.92
N ASP A 406 -47.14 -33.78 -0.81
CA ASP A 406 -48.48 -33.24 -0.55
C ASP A 406 -48.48 -32.14 0.54
N THR A 407 -49.66 -31.65 0.92
CA THR A 407 -49.89 -30.43 1.71
C THR A 407 -50.37 -30.68 3.16
N SER A 408 -50.27 -29.61 3.97
CA SER A 408 -51.07 -29.29 5.16
C SER A 408 -50.64 -29.74 6.57
N ALA A 409 -50.81 -28.80 7.52
CA ALA A 409 -50.84 -28.93 8.99
C ALA A 409 -49.53 -29.43 9.69
N VAL A 410 -49.23 -29.14 10.96
CA VAL A 410 -50.03 -28.75 12.15
C VAL A 410 -49.29 -27.69 13.01
N THR A 411 -50.03 -26.92 13.82
CA THR A 411 -49.51 -25.93 14.79
C THR A 411 -49.26 -26.47 16.21
N ASN A 412 -48.29 -25.85 16.92
CA ASN A 412 -48.19 -25.69 18.39
C ASN A 412 -47.77 -26.87 19.32
N ALA A 413 -47.22 -26.45 20.47
CA ALA A 413 -47.24 -27.06 21.81
C ALA A 413 -46.26 -28.21 22.23
N ALA A 414 -45.07 -27.80 22.70
CA ALA A 414 -44.59 -27.86 24.10
C ALA A 414 -44.60 -29.16 24.97
N VAL A 415 -43.64 -29.21 25.93
CA VAL A 415 -43.45 -30.16 27.07
C VAL A 415 -42.98 -31.58 26.65
N GLY A 416 -42.02 -32.27 27.29
CA GLY A 416 -41.13 -32.02 28.45
C GLY A 416 -40.95 -33.31 29.29
N ALA A 417 -39.83 -33.64 29.97
CA ALA A 417 -38.53 -32.96 30.18
C ALA A 417 -37.33 -33.92 29.86
N ALA A 418 -36.28 -34.24 30.64
CA ALA A 418 -35.87 -34.02 32.05
C ALA A 418 -34.31 -34.13 32.23
N GLN A 419 -33.84 -34.29 33.48
CA GLN A 419 -32.42 -34.37 33.96
C GLN A 419 -32.38 -35.27 35.24
N PRO A 420 -31.27 -35.51 36.01
CA PRO A 420 -29.88 -34.98 35.98
C PRO A 420 -28.81 -36.11 36.20
N PRO A 421 -27.61 -35.91 36.82
CA PRO A 421 -26.66 -34.79 36.84
C PRO A 421 -25.23 -35.16 36.37
N ALA A 422 -24.43 -34.17 35.95
CA ALA A 422 -22.96 -34.23 36.02
C ALA A 422 -22.39 -32.81 36.29
N GLN A 423 -21.36 -32.75 37.12
CA GLN A 423 -20.84 -31.60 37.88
C GLN A 423 -20.48 -30.32 37.09
N GLU A 424 -20.45 -29.20 37.81
CA GLU A 424 -20.21 -27.85 37.28
C GLU A 424 -18.72 -27.50 37.18
N GLU A 425 -18.31 -26.92 36.05
CA GLU A 425 -17.09 -26.10 35.91
C GLU A 425 -17.50 -24.65 35.56
N PRO A 426 -16.73 -23.63 35.98
CA PRO A 426 -17.17 -22.24 35.92
C PRO A 426 -17.25 -21.71 34.49
N LYS A 427 -18.45 -21.33 34.05
CA LYS A 427 -18.66 -20.66 32.76
C LYS A 427 -18.07 -19.25 32.80
N GLU A 428 -17.02 -19.00 32.03
CA GLU A 428 -16.61 -17.64 31.69
C GLU A 428 -17.76 -16.92 30.98
N GLN A 429 -18.08 -15.73 31.48
CA GLN A 429 -19.01 -14.83 30.80
C GLN A 429 -18.31 -14.29 29.55
N LYS A 430 -18.83 -14.60 28.36
CA LYS A 430 -18.49 -13.85 27.15
C LYS A 430 -18.80 -12.37 27.40
N ARG A 431 -17.76 -11.56 27.55
CA ARG A 431 -17.85 -10.09 27.51
C ARG A 431 -17.54 -9.67 26.09
N ASP A 432 -18.36 -8.78 25.54
CA ASP A 432 -18.13 -8.28 24.20
C ASP A 432 -16.85 -7.42 24.16
N THR A 433 -16.09 -7.59 23.08
CA THR A 433 -14.77 -6.96 22.92
C THR A 433 -14.67 -6.24 21.60
N LYS A 434 -14.12 -5.02 21.62
CA LYS A 434 -13.71 -4.26 20.45
C LYS A 434 -12.19 -4.32 20.29
N PHE A 435 -11.67 -3.90 19.14
CA PHE A 435 -10.23 -3.73 18.93
C PHE A 435 -9.85 -2.25 19.04
N CYS A 436 -8.61 -1.98 19.39
CA CYS A 436 -8.06 -0.63 19.43
C CYS A 436 -7.82 -0.10 18.02
N MET A 437 -8.40 1.05 17.67
CA MET A 437 -8.27 1.61 16.32
C MET A 437 -6.86 2.13 15.97
N ASN A 438 -5.95 2.25 16.94
CA ASN A 438 -4.57 2.71 16.74
C ASN A 438 -3.57 1.52 16.70
N CYS A 439 -3.73 0.50 17.57
CA CYS A 439 -2.75 -0.59 17.70
C CYS A 439 -3.31 -2.01 17.61
N GLY A 440 -4.58 -2.20 17.21
CA GLY A 440 -5.21 -3.52 17.06
C GLY A 440 -5.45 -4.30 18.36
N ALA A 441 -4.94 -3.86 19.51
CA ALA A 441 -5.09 -4.56 20.78
C ALA A 441 -6.58 -4.78 21.18
N LYS A 442 -6.91 -5.99 21.64
CA LYS A 442 -8.26 -6.38 22.04
C LYS A 442 -8.65 -5.78 23.40
N LEU A 443 -9.82 -5.14 23.46
CA LEU A 443 -10.32 -4.36 24.61
C LEU A 443 -11.78 -4.73 24.95
N PRO A 444 -12.23 -4.58 26.20
CA PRO A 444 -13.66 -4.54 26.52
C PRO A 444 -14.38 -3.44 25.73
N VAL A 445 -15.65 -3.65 25.36
CA VAL A 445 -16.42 -2.63 24.61
C VAL A 445 -16.55 -1.30 25.37
N GLU A 446 -16.63 -1.34 26.70
CA GLU A 446 -16.73 -0.15 27.56
C GLU A 446 -15.40 0.61 27.72
N ALA A 447 -14.28 0.06 27.23
CA ALA A 447 -12.96 0.68 27.37
C ALA A 447 -12.92 2.03 26.64
N LYS A 448 -12.71 3.11 27.39
CA LYS A 448 -12.55 4.49 26.87
C LYS A 448 -11.13 4.82 26.44
N PHE A 449 -10.16 3.98 26.84
CA PHE A 449 -8.74 4.09 26.51
C PHE A 449 -8.17 2.69 26.29
N CYS A 450 -7.15 2.57 25.43
CA CYS A 450 -6.48 1.32 25.18
C CYS A 450 -5.48 0.99 26.30
N SER A 451 -5.53 -0.23 26.84
CA SER A 451 -4.57 -0.71 27.84
C SER A 451 -3.15 -0.94 27.31
N ALA A 452 -2.96 -1.05 25.99
CA ALA A 452 -1.68 -1.31 25.36
C ALA A 452 -0.95 -0.02 24.91
N CYS A 453 -1.63 0.90 24.23
CA CYS A 453 -1.04 2.14 23.70
C CYS A 453 -1.51 3.42 24.40
N GLY A 454 -2.45 3.34 25.36
CA GLY A 454 -3.05 4.50 26.02
C GLY A 454 -4.14 5.21 25.21
N GLU A 455 -4.24 4.96 23.90
CA GLU A 455 -5.08 5.75 22.99
C GLU A 455 -6.56 5.77 23.37
N LYS A 456 -7.21 6.94 23.28
CA LYS A 456 -8.63 7.11 23.55
C LYS A 456 -9.46 6.40 22.50
N GLN A 457 -10.42 5.59 22.95
CA GLN A 457 -11.29 4.81 22.07
C GLN A 457 -12.68 5.47 21.98
N PRO A 458 -13.36 5.40 20.82
CA PRO A 458 -14.72 5.90 20.69
C PRO A 458 -15.68 5.15 21.64
N ALA A 459 -16.73 5.87 22.05
CA ALA A 459 -17.86 5.28 22.74
C ALA A 459 -18.66 4.43 21.74
N PHE A 460 -19.01 3.21 22.14
CA PHE A 460 -19.86 2.34 21.34
C PHE A 460 -21.31 2.81 21.50
N ASN A 461 -21.89 3.40 20.46
CA ASN A 461 -23.34 3.50 20.36
C ASN A 461 -23.89 2.11 20.01
N GLN A 462 -25.06 1.76 20.56
CA GLN A 462 -25.77 0.50 20.30
C GLN A 462 -26.67 0.63 19.07
#